data_AF-A0A812J0S9-F1
#
_entry.id   AF-A0A812J0S9-F1
#
_cell.length_a   1.000
_cell.length_b   1.000
_cell.length_c   1.000
_cell.angle_alpha   90.00
_cell.angle_beta   90.00
_cell.angle_gamma   90.00
#
_symmetry.space_group_name_H-M   'P 1'
#
loop_
_entity.id
_entity.type
_entity.pdbx_description
1 polymer ?
#
loop_
_entity_poly.entity_id
_entity_poly.type
_entity_poly.pdbx_seq_one_letter_code
_entity_poly.pdbx_strand_id
1 'polypeptide(L)'
;SSDDLRRRQAFYTSVDMAQIGKVLVSAGLFQGGFCNGANDPERTLALLVLTAIHDIMKVNSLLPVVTEESGPFEKHKVGEVIYNHDTALGYVLQWMPSVLPSYAGLPEAQRESVKFTQFDMEFNLGWLVQAE
;
A
#
# COMPACT_ATOMS: atom_id res chain seq x y z
N SER A 1 -3.63 -20.38 -14.66
CA SER A 1 -3.32 -20.65 -16.08
C SER A 1 -1.82 -20.96 -16.24
N SER A 2 -1.38 -21.65 -17.31
CA SER A 2 0.06 -21.78 -17.61
C SER A 2 0.76 -20.42 -17.79
N ASP A 3 -0.01 -19.40 -18.17
CA ASP A 3 0.49 -18.02 -18.30
C ASP A 3 0.73 -17.36 -16.93
N ASP A 4 -0.08 -17.67 -15.91
CA ASP A 4 0.15 -17.17 -14.56
C ASP A 4 1.44 -17.75 -13.96
N LEU A 5 1.69 -19.04 -14.23
CA LEU A 5 2.94 -19.70 -13.80
C LEU A 5 4.16 -19.07 -14.46
N ARG A 6 4.11 -18.79 -15.76
CA ARG A 6 5.18 -18.07 -16.46
C ARG A 6 5.39 -16.65 -15.92
N ARG A 7 4.32 -15.90 -15.66
CA ARG A 7 4.42 -14.54 -15.09
C ARG A 7 5.04 -14.55 -13.70
N ARG A 8 4.60 -15.46 -12.82
CA ARG A 8 5.18 -15.64 -11.49
C ARG A 8 6.66 -16.01 -11.57
N GLN A 9 7.00 -16.94 -12.45
CA GLN A 9 8.38 -17.39 -12.60
C GLN A 9 9.29 -16.29 -13.18
N ALA A 10 8.82 -15.54 -14.18
CA ALA A 10 9.53 -14.37 -14.70
C ALA A 10 9.78 -13.34 -13.60
N PHE A 11 8.75 -13.03 -12.80
CA PHE A 11 8.86 -12.14 -11.66
C PHE A 11 9.92 -12.62 -10.65
N TYR A 12 9.85 -13.87 -10.19
CA TYR A 12 10.83 -14.43 -9.25
C TYR A 12 12.27 -14.37 -9.80
N THR A 13 12.46 -14.53 -11.11
CA THR A 13 13.79 -14.46 -11.72
C THR A 13 14.29 -13.03 -11.95
N SER A 14 13.39 -12.05 -12.11
CA SER A 14 13.75 -10.66 -12.42
C SER A 14 13.86 -9.75 -11.20
N VAL A 15 13.23 -10.14 -10.09
CA VAL A 15 13.14 -9.30 -8.89
C VAL A 15 14.42 -9.40 -8.07
N ASP A 16 15.01 -8.24 -7.77
CA ASP A 16 16.14 -8.12 -6.86
C ASP A 16 15.64 -8.22 -5.40
N MET A 17 15.47 -9.46 -4.94
CA MET A 17 15.04 -9.78 -3.58
C MET A 17 16.00 -9.20 -2.52
N ALA A 18 17.27 -9.02 -2.85
CA ALA A 18 18.24 -8.43 -1.93
C ALA A 18 17.97 -6.94 -1.70
N GLN A 19 17.50 -6.20 -2.71
CA GLN A 19 17.09 -4.82 -2.54
C GLN A 19 15.79 -4.68 -1.76
N ILE A 20 14.81 -5.55 -1.99
CA ILE A 20 13.60 -5.60 -1.16
C ILE A 20 13.99 -5.81 0.32
N GLY A 21 14.87 -6.78 0.58
CA GLY A 21 15.38 -7.04 1.92
C GLY A 21 16.08 -5.84 2.56
N LYS A 22 16.90 -5.11 1.81
CA LYS A 22 17.55 -3.87 2.30
C LYS A 22 16.52 -2.83 2.72
N VAL A 23 15.48 -2.59 1.91
CA VAL A 23 14.43 -1.63 2.24
C VAL A 23 13.74 -2.00 3.55
N LEU A 24 13.39 -3.28 3.74
CA LEU A 24 12.67 -3.74 4.93
C LEU A 24 13.54 -3.68 6.19
N VAL A 25 14.83 -4.03 6.08
CA VAL A 25 15.80 -3.88 7.18
C VAL A 25 16.00 -2.40 7.51
N SER A 26 16.16 -1.52 6.51
CA SER A 26 16.31 -0.08 6.71
C SER A 26 15.06 0.57 7.30
N ALA A 27 13.87 0.06 7.00
CA ALA A 27 12.61 0.48 7.62
C ALA A 27 12.42 -0.05 9.06
N GLY A 28 13.34 -0.88 9.55
CA GLY A 28 13.30 -1.47 10.88
C GLY A 28 12.26 -2.58 11.04
N LEU A 29 11.74 -3.13 9.94
CA LEU A 29 10.82 -4.28 9.97
C LEU A 29 11.54 -5.57 10.37
N PHE A 30 12.81 -5.72 9.99
CA PHE A 30 13.65 -6.87 10.35
C PHE A 30 14.90 -6.41 11.09
N GLN A 31 15.15 -7.00 12.26
CA GLN A 31 16.34 -6.81 13.08
C GLN A 31 17.31 -7.96 12.85
N GLY A 32 18.56 -7.67 12.47
CA GLY A 32 19.59 -8.69 12.22
C GLY A 32 19.67 -9.18 10.77
N GLY A 33 18.93 -8.55 9.85
CA GLY A 33 19.01 -8.79 8.41
C GLY A 33 17.78 -9.46 7.81
N PHE A 34 17.73 -9.50 6.47
CA PHE A 34 16.67 -10.15 5.72
C PHE A 34 16.82 -11.69 5.81
N CYS A 35 15.71 -12.41 5.97
CA CYS A 35 15.61 -13.89 6.13
C CYS A 35 16.09 -14.50 7.45
N ASN A 36 17.10 -13.92 8.13
CA ASN A 36 17.67 -14.48 9.37
C ASN A 36 17.44 -13.62 10.61
N GLY A 37 16.76 -12.48 10.45
CA GLY A 37 16.44 -11.54 11.52
C GLY A 37 15.10 -11.81 12.19
N ALA A 38 14.92 -11.30 13.40
CA ALA A 38 13.62 -11.22 14.04
C ALA A 38 12.82 -10.06 13.43
N ASN A 39 11.52 -10.24 13.22
CA ASN A 39 10.66 -9.15 12.79
C ASN A 39 10.24 -8.28 13.98
N ASP A 40 10.11 -6.98 13.75
CA ASP A 40 9.49 -6.08 14.72
C ASP A 40 7.96 -6.26 14.64
N PRO A 41 7.30 -6.78 15.69
CA PRO A 41 5.91 -7.20 15.59
C PRO A 41 4.94 -6.03 15.35
N GLU A 42 5.22 -4.85 15.92
CA GLU A 42 4.36 -3.67 15.76
C GLU A 42 4.47 -3.08 14.35
N ARG A 43 5.69 -2.93 13.84
CA ARG A 43 5.93 -2.45 12.46
C ARG A 43 5.42 -3.44 11.42
N THR A 44 5.60 -4.73 11.67
CA THR A 44 5.08 -5.79 10.80
C THR A 44 3.56 -5.77 10.77
N LEU A 45 2.90 -5.69 11.93
CA LEU A 45 1.45 -5.60 12.02
C LEU A 45 0.94 -4.35 11.28
N ALA A 46 1.59 -3.19 11.47
CA ALA A 46 1.22 -1.97 10.78
C ALA A 46 1.30 -2.13 9.25
N LEU A 47 2.37 -2.76 8.74
CA LEU A 47 2.53 -3.02 7.30
C LEU A 47 1.45 -3.98 6.76
N LEU A 48 1.14 -5.05 7.50
CA LEU A 48 0.11 -6.01 7.12
C LEU A 48 -1.29 -5.37 7.12
N VAL A 49 -1.60 -4.52 8.10
CA VAL A 49 -2.86 -3.78 8.16
C VAL A 49 -2.97 -2.80 6.98
N LEU A 50 -1.90 -2.07 6.66
CA LEU A 50 -1.88 -1.18 5.49
C LEU A 50 -2.10 -1.96 4.18
N THR A 51 -1.47 -3.13 4.04
CA THR A 51 -1.66 -4.01 2.88
C THR A 51 -3.10 -4.50 2.78
N ALA A 52 -3.72 -4.88 3.90
CA ALA A 52 -5.12 -5.28 3.92
C ALA A 52 -6.05 -4.12 3.53
N ILE A 53 -5.78 -2.90 4.00
CA ILE A 53 -6.57 -1.70 3.63
C ILE A 53 -6.42 -1.38 2.14
N HIS A 54 -5.20 -1.48 1.59
CA HIS A 54 -4.97 -1.34 0.15
C HIS A 54 -5.80 -2.35 -0.65
N ASP A 55 -5.85 -3.60 -0.21
CA ASP A 55 -6.63 -4.65 -0.85
C ASP A 55 -8.16 -4.44 -0.74
N ILE A 56 -8.66 -3.74 0.28
CA ILE A 56 -10.09 -3.37 0.37
C ILE A 56 -10.50 -2.53 -0.84
N MET A 57 -9.59 -1.69 -1.37
CA MET A 57 -9.87 -0.89 -2.56
C MET A 57 -10.08 -1.75 -3.82
N LYS A 58 -9.77 -3.05 -3.81
CA LYS A 58 -10.14 -3.99 -4.90
C LYS A 58 -11.63 -4.31 -4.95
N VAL A 59 -12.39 -3.96 -3.92
CA VAL A 59 -13.83 -4.21 -3.86
C VAL A 59 -14.56 -3.02 -4.47
N ASN A 60 -15.09 -3.20 -5.68
CA ASN A 60 -15.72 -2.11 -6.46
C ASN A 60 -16.79 -1.30 -5.70
N SER A 61 -17.55 -1.94 -4.80
CA SER A 61 -18.59 -1.27 -4.01
C SER A 61 -18.05 -0.37 -2.89
N LEU A 62 -16.75 -0.46 -2.59
CA LEU A 62 -16.07 0.31 -1.54
C LEU A 62 -15.17 1.41 -2.12
N LEU A 63 -15.15 1.56 -3.45
CA LEU A 63 -14.36 2.58 -4.12
C LEU A 63 -14.91 3.97 -3.83
N PRO A 64 -14.03 4.96 -3.58
CA PRO A 64 -14.47 6.32 -3.32
C PRO A 64 -14.98 6.99 -4.59
N VAL A 65 -15.92 7.92 -4.39
CA VAL A 65 -16.39 8.86 -5.39
C VAL A 65 -15.76 10.22 -5.09
N VAL A 66 -15.27 10.91 -6.12
CA VAL A 66 -14.73 12.27 -5.98
C VAL A 66 -15.85 13.20 -5.51
N THR A 67 -15.65 13.84 -4.37
CA THR A 67 -16.64 14.71 -3.73
C THR A 67 -16.51 16.15 -4.21
N GLU A 68 -17.53 16.97 -3.98
CA GLU A 68 -17.44 18.41 -4.24
C GLU A 68 -16.39 19.09 -3.34
N GLU A 69 -16.25 18.62 -2.09
CA GLU A 69 -15.33 19.19 -1.09
C GLU A 69 -13.86 19.01 -1.48
N SER A 70 -13.50 17.86 -2.05
CA SER A 70 -12.14 17.62 -2.56
C SER A 70 -11.83 18.39 -3.85
N GLY A 71 -12.86 18.83 -4.58
CA GLY A 71 -12.72 19.21 -5.98
C GLY A 71 -12.27 18.04 -6.88
N PRO A 72 -11.92 18.30 -8.16
CA PRO A 72 -11.33 17.30 -9.04
C PRO A 72 -10.05 16.71 -8.46
N PHE A 73 -9.84 15.40 -8.61
CA PHE A 73 -8.70 14.69 -8.04
C PHE A 73 -7.93 13.92 -9.12
N GLU A 74 -6.66 14.26 -9.32
CA GLU A 74 -5.84 13.81 -10.44
C GLU A 74 -6.58 13.98 -11.80
N LYS A 75 -6.93 12.88 -12.44
CA LYS A 75 -7.66 12.79 -13.72
C LYS A 75 -9.17 12.63 -13.57
N HIS A 76 -9.66 12.53 -12.33
CA HIS A 76 -11.06 12.25 -12.02
C HIS A 76 -11.81 13.53 -11.69
N LYS A 77 -13.01 13.66 -12.26
CA LYS A 77 -13.92 14.77 -11.99
C LYS A 77 -14.79 14.49 -10.77
N VAL A 78 -15.33 15.55 -10.19
CA VAL A 78 -16.36 15.44 -9.14
C VAL A 78 -17.51 14.56 -9.63
N GLY A 79 -17.92 13.61 -8.78
CA GLY A 79 -18.95 12.61 -9.08
C GLY A 79 -18.44 11.33 -9.76
N GLU A 80 -17.17 11.26 -10.16
CA GLU A 80 -16.59 10.05 -10.75
C GLU A 80 -16.09 9.07 -9.68
N VAL A 81 -16.28 7.77 -9.92
CA VAL A 81 -15.73 6.68 -9.10
C VAL A 81 -14.27 6.45 -9.48
N ILE A 82 -13.38 6.33 -8.49
CA ILE A 82 -11.97 6.04 -8.70
C ILE A 82 -11.76 4.52 -8.73
N TYR A 83 -11.58 3.94 -9.92
CA TYR A 83 -11.41 2.48 -10.09
C TYR A 83 -9.97 1.98 -9.94
N ASN A 84 -8.97 2.85 -10.09
CA ASN A 84 -7.59 2.47 -9.81
C ASN A 84 -7.39 2.41 -8.29
N HIS A 85 -6.99 1.25 -7.77
CA HIS A 85 -6.92 1.01 -6.33
C HIS A 85 -5.88 1.88 -5.61
N ASP A 86 -4.74 2.15 -6.27
CA ASP A 86 -3.68 3.01 -5.72
C ASP A 86 -4.19 4.44 -5.60
N THR A 87 -4.82 4.97 -6.67
CA THR A 87 -5.46 6.29 -6.65
C THR A 87 -6.62 6.36 -5.66
N ALA A 88 -7.41 5.30 -5.54
CA ALA A 88 -8.54 5.22 -4.62
C ALA A 88 -8.08 5.31 -3.16
N LEU A 89 -7.05 4.55 -2.79
CA LEU A 89 -6.45 4.62 -1.46
C LEU A 89 -5.87 6.02 -1.20
N GLY A 90 -5.13 6.59 -2.16
CA GLY A 90 -4.59 7.94 -2.06
C GLY A 90 -5.67 8.99 -1.77
N TYR A 91 -6.78 8.92 -2.49
CA TYR A 91 -7.93 9.80 -2.28
C TYR A 91 -8.51 9.66 -0.86
N VAL A 92 -8.69 8.42 -0.38
CA VAL A 92 -9.18 8.17 0.99
C VAL A 92 -8.20 8.73 2.04
N LEU A 93 -6.90 8.50 1.89
CA LEU A 93 -5.88 8.98 2.83
C LEU A 93 -5.76 10.51 2.85
N GLN A 94 -6.07 11.18 1.75
CA GLN A 94 -5.98 12.63 1.63
C GLN A 94 -7.26 13.35 2.06
N TRP A 95 -8.42 12.89 1.57
CA TRP A 95 -9.68 13.62 1.69
C TRP A 95 -10.70 12.96 2.63
N MET A 96 -10.56 11.67 2.90
CA MET A 96 -11.50 10.93 3.75
C MET A 96 -10.80 10.14 4.87
N PRO A 97 -9.86 10.74 5.63
CA PRO A 97 -9.08 10.02 6.64
C PRO A 97 -10.00 9.40 7.70
N SER A 98 -11.16 9.99 7.98
CA SER A 98 -12.15 9.52 8.96
C SER A 98 -12.72 8.13 8.64
N VAL A 99 -12.69 7.69 7.38
CA VAL A 99 -13.09 6.33 6.97
C VAL A 99 -12.09 5.28 7.47
N LEU A 100 -10.87 5.70 7.81
CA LEU A 100 -9.81 4.89 8.42
C LEU A 100 -9.45 5.49 9.78
N PRO A 101 -10.26 5.27 10.85
CA PRO A 101 -10.03 5.89 12.15
C PRO A 101 -8.63 5.64 12.74
N SER A 102 -8.07 4.45 12.49
CA SER A 102 -6.71 4.08 12.89
C SER A 102 -5.63 4.94 12.20
N TYR A 103 -5.85 5.35 10.96
CA TYR A 103 -4.97 6.27 10.23
C TYR A 103 -5.24 7.72 10.61
N ALA A 104 -6.50 8.13 10.74
CA ALA A 104 -6.87 9.49 11.16
C ALA A 104 -6.28 9.87 12.53
N GLY A 105 -6.16 8.89 13.43
CA GLY A 105 -5.60 9.07 14.78
C GLY A 105 -4.06 9.16 14.82
N LEU A 106 -3.36 8.95 13.71
CA LEU A 106 -1.90 9.05 13.69
C LEU A 106 -1.43 10.51 13.71
N PRO A 107 -0.27 10.80 14.33
CA PRO A 107 0.43 12.08 14.17
C PRO A 107 0.64 12.44 12.69
N GLU A 108 0.65 13.74 12.38
CA GLU A 108 0.77 14.24 11.00
C GLU A 108 1.97 13.67 10.24
N ALA A 109 3.16 13.69 10.84
CA ALA A 109 4.37 13.12 10.23
C ALA A 109 4.25 11.62 9.88
N GLN A 110 3.50 10.86 10.68
CA GLN A 110 3.25 9.45 10.40
C GLN A 110 2.22 9.28 9.29
N ARG A 111 1.19 10.12 9.24
CA ARG A 111 0.22 10.14 8.13
C ARG A 111 0.88 10.49 6.81
N GLU A 112 1.77 11.49 6.80
CA GLU A 112 2.56 11.85 5.61
C GLU A 112 3.43 10.69 5.12
N SER A 113 4.08 9.98 6.04
CA SER A 113 4.87 8.78 5.70
C SER A 113 4.01 7.68 5.07
N VAL A 114 2.79 7.47 5.60
CA VAL A 114 1.83 6.50 5.03
C VAL A 114 1.34 6.95 3.65
N LYS A 115 0.96 8.23 3.48
CA LYS A 115 0.56 8.77 2.15
C LYS A 115 1.67 8.57 1.13
N PHE A 116 2.89 8.99 1.47
CA PHE A 116 4.04 8.90 0.58
C PHE A 116 4.26 7.46 0.10
N THR A 117 4.24 6.50 1.03
CA THR A 117 4.50 5.09 0.70
C THR A 117 3.37 4.43 -0.09
N GLN A 118 2.11 4.77 0.17
CA GLN A 118 0.95 4.13 -0.45
C GLN A 118 0.50 4.79 -1.76
N PHE A 119 0.82 6.06 -1.97
CA PHE A 119 0.30 6.84 -3.08
C PHE A 119 1.41 7.40 -3.98
N ASP A 120 2.44 8.04 -3.42
CA ASP A 120 3.46 8.73 -4.22
C ASP A 120 4.57 7.81 -4.73
N MET A 121 4.83 6.70 -4.04
CA MET A 121 5.97 5.82 -4.33
C MET A 121 5.67 4.73 -5.37
N GLU A 122 4.40 4.60 -5.81
CA GLU A 122 3.88 3.53 -6.68
C GLU A 122 4.33 2.10 -6.26
N PHE A 123 4.56 1.90 -4.96
CA PHE A 123 5.13 0.66 -4.45
C PHE A 123 4.04 -0.37 -4.13
N ASN A 124 3.98 -1.46 -4.90
CA ASN A 124 3.00 -2.52 -4.71
C ASN A 124 3.39 -3.46 -3.55
N LEU A 125 2.81 -3.23 -2.37
CA LEU A 125 3.01 -4.07 -1.19
C LEU A 125 2.51 -5.51 -1.34
N GLY A 126 1.62 -5.79 -2.29
CA GLY A 126 1.14 -7.15 -2.57
C GLY A 126 2.24 -8.11 -3.01
N TRP A 127 3.37 -7.60 -3.52
CA TRP A 127 4.55 -8.40 -3.85
C TRP A 127 5.28 -8.94 -2.61
N LEU A 128 5.11 -8.29 -1.45
CA LEU A 128 5.72 -8.70 -0.20
C LEU A 128 5.03 -9.93 0.39
N VAL A 129 3.69 -9.91 0.44
CA VAL A 129 2.87 -10.99 1.03
C VAL A 129 2.82 -12.23 0.14
N GLN A 130 3.04 -12.07 -1.17
CA GLN A 130 3.09 -13.21 -2.11
C GLN A 130 4.48 -13.87 -2.21
N ALA A 131 5.49 -13.28 -1.56
CA ALA A 131 6.86 -13.80 -1.56
C ALA A 131 7.21 -14.65 -0.32
N GLU A 132 6.34 -14.69 0.69
CA GLU A 132 6.33 -15.72 1.74
C GLU A 132 5.60 -16.99 1.25
#